data_AF-A0A3P7DTW5-F1
#
_entry.id   AF-A0A3P7DTW5-F1
#
_cell.length_a   1.000
_cell.length_b   1.000
_cell.length_c   1.000
_cell.angle_alpha   90.00
_cell.angle_beta   90.00
_cell.angle_gamma   90.00
#
_symmetry.space_group_name_H-M   'P 1'
#
loop_
_entity.id
_entity.type
_entity.pdbx_description
1 polymer ?
#
loop_
_entity_poly.entity_id
_entity_poly.type
_entity_poly.pdbx_seq_one_letter_code
_entity_poly.pdbx_strand_id
1 'polypeptide(L)'
;MWYTLRGLLRNESYEQLYQACELELQIFQSAAILEIVHAAACFVRSPVGTTTMQVFSRVSLVFILYKVVSAQASIGVLFFLIAWSVTEIIRYSYYGLALINAVSYIHTWLRQGGKFCVKFSHAWEKFVTLFNVFRYSLFIMLYPLGVCGELLVILAALPEVATKKHLTVELPNLCNIGFSFWWYLIAYIILYIPGIILFGQIMGFRKCTCICLSSEKKFFQWKPTKSTVNFTVNFCDFLHVNRRMEYDKFISPSGFILVVTSTFSLLFIKLSLCLNNVVCLW
;
A
#
# COMPACT_ATOMS: atom_id res chain seq x y z
N MET A 1 -12.78 -3.46 -10.56
CA MET A 1 -12.30 -3.66 -11.95
C MET A 1 -13.45 -3.80 -12.93
N TRP A 2 -14.43 -4.69 -12.69
CA TRP A 2 -15.57 -4.89 -13.61
C TRP A 2 -16.29 -3.58 -14.00
N TYR A 3 -16.70 -2.77 -13.02
CA TYR A 3 -17.36 -1.48 -13.28
C TYR A 3 -16.46 -0.52 -14.07
N THR A 4 -15.17 -0.45 -13.75
CA THR A 4 -14.20 0.39 -14.48
C THR A 4 -14.08 -0.03 -15.94
N LEU A 5 -13.99 -1.33 -16.22
CA LEU A 5 -13.96 -1.85 -17.59
C LEU A 5 -15.26 -1.59 -18.33
N ARG A 6 -16.41 -1.80 -17.68
CA ARG A 6 -17.73 -1.54 -18.25
C ARG A 6 -17.89 -0.06 -18.62
N GLY A 7 -17.51 0.86 -17.72
CA GLY A 7 -17.58 2.30 -17.97
C GLY A 7 -16.65 2.74 -19.11
N LEU A 8 -15.45 2.16 -19.20
CA LEU A 8 -14.53 2.39 -20.32
C LEU A 8 -15.09 1.87 -21.66
N LEU A 9 -15.67 0.67 -21.68
CA LEU A 9 -16.25 0.09 -22.89
C LEU A 9 -17.48 0.85 -23.39
N ARG A 10 -18.20 1.53 -22.48
CA ARG A 10 -19.41 2.30 -22.77
C ARG A 10 -19.16 3.80 -22.94
N ASN A 11 -17.92 4.26 -22.76
CA ASN A 11 -17.57 5.69 -22.70
C ASN A 11 -18.50 6.49 -21.76
N GLU A 12 -18.82 5.92 -20.59
CA GLU A 12 -19.63 6.59 -19.56
C GLU A 12 -18.88 7.80 -19.00
N SER A 13 -19.61 8.81 -18.52
CA SER A 13 -18.97 9.97 -17.87
C SER A 13 -18.26 9.53 -16.58
N TYR A 14 -17.24 10.26 -16.15
CA TYR A 14 -16.48 9.92 -14.93
C TYR A 14 -17.38 9.93 -13.68
N GLU A 15 -18.40 10.79 -13.65
CA GLU A 15 -19.41 10.84 -12.60
C GLU A 15 -20.25 9.55 -12.55
N GLN A 16 -20.73 9.08 -13.70
CA GLN A 16 -21.49 7.82 -13.79
C GLN A 16 -20.62 6.62 -13.39
N LEU A 17 -19.35 6.63 -13.79
CA LEU A 17 -18.38 5.61 -13.40
C LEU A 17 -18.18 5.58 -11.88
N TYR A 18 -18.05 6.75 -11.24
CA TYR A 18 -17.94 6.86 -9.79
C TYR A 18 -19.22 6.35 -9.11
N GLN A 19 -20.39 6.82 -9.51
CA GLN A 19 -21.68 6.41 -8.95
C GLN A 19 -21.89 4.88 -9.03
N ALA A 20 -21.46 4.25 -10.14
CA ALA A 20 -21.56 2.80 -10.29
C ALA A 20 -20.62 2.02 -9.37
N CYS A 21 -19.50 2.61 -8.93
CA CYS A 21 -18.49 1.94 -8.11
C CYS A 21 -18.39 2.46 -6.66
N GLU A 22 -19.19 3.47 -6.29
CA GLU A 22 -19.12 4.17 -5.01
C GLU A 22 -19.24 3.21 -3.82
N LEU A 23 -20.31 2.39 -3.80
CA LEU A 23 -20.57 1.45 -2.70
C LEU A 23 -19.41 0.46 -2.52
N GLU A 24 -18.94 -0.12 -3.62
CA GLU A 24 -17.82 -1.06 -3.61
C GLU A 24 -16.54 -0.37 -3.11
N LEU A 25 -16.26 0.83 -3.60
CA LEU A 25 -15.09 1.60 -3.19
C LEU A 25 -15.11 1.89 -1.69
N GLN A 26 -16.25 2.33 -1.16
CA GLN A 26 -16.43 2.58 0.27
C GLN A 26 -16.25 1.31 1.10
N ILE A 27 -16.85 0.19 0.69
CA ILE A 27 -16.72 -1.10 1.39
C ILE A 27 -15.27 -1.57 1.39
N PHE A 28 -14.61 -1.63 0.23
CA PHE A 28 -13.24 -2.14 0.13
C PHE A 28 -12.21 -1.26 0.83
N GLN A 29 -12.34 0.07 0.76
CA GLN A 29 -11.43 0.97 1.49
C GLN A 29 -11.68 0.94 3.00
N SER A 30 -12.94 0.82 3.44
CA SER A 30 -13.26 0.65 4.87
C SER A 30 -12.77 -0.70 5.38
N ALA A 31 -12.89 -1.76 4.58
CA ALA A 31 -12.36 -3.08 4.91
C ALA A 31 -10.83 -3.08 5.05
N ALA A 32 -10.11 -2.15 4.40
CA ALA A 32 -8.67 -2.00 4.58
C ALA A 32 -8.29 -1.54 6.00
N ILE A 33 -9.22 -0.96 6.78
CA ILE A 33 -9.01 -0.65 8.20
C ILE A 33 -8.78 -1.94 9.00
N LEU A 34 -9.38 -3.07 8.60
CA LEU A 34 -9.12 -4.37 9.23
C LEU A 34 -7.65 -4.79 9.09
N GLU A 35 -6.94 -4.34 8.06
CA GLU A 35 -5.49 -4.59 7.91
C GLU A 35 -4.70 -3.95 9.05
N ILE A 36 -5.11 -2.75 9.49
CA ILE A 36 -4.52 -2.07 10.65
C ILE A 36 -4.82 -2.84 11.92
N VAL A 37 -6.07 -3.28 12.10
CA VAL A 37 -6.50 -4.05 13.28
C VAL A 37 -5.73 -5.36 13.38
N HIS A 38 -5.62 -6.11 12.28
CA HIS A 38 -4.87 -7.36 12.26
C HIS A 38 -3.36 -7.17 12.45
N ALA A 39 -2.78 -6.06 11.97
CA ALA A 39 -1.39 -5.72 12.24
C ALA A 39 -1.17 -5.33 13.71
N ALA A 40 -2.09 -4.57 14.31
CA ALA A 40 -2.03 -4.14 15.71
C ALA A 40 -2.23 -5.30 16.69
N ALA A 41 -3.08 -6.26 16.36
CA ALA A 41 -3.28 -7.50 17.12
C ALA A 41 -2.17 -8.54 16.91
N CYS A 42 -1.09 -8.21 16.17
CA CYS A 42 0.02 -9.10 15.83
C CYS A 42 -0.38 -10.37 15.05
N PHE A 43 -1.58 -10.42 14.45
CA PHE A 43 -1.96 -11.51 13.56
C PHE A 43 -1.16 -11.49 12.26
N VAL A 44 -0.78 -10.30 11.79
CA VAL A 44 -0.01 -10.10 10.56
C VAL A 44 1.29 -9.35 10.86
N ARG A 45 2.41 -9.84 10.33
CA ARG A 45 3.72 -9.19 10.43
C ARG A 45 3.80 -7.97 9.51
N SER A 46 3.17 -6.87 9.92
CA SER A 46 3.24 -5.59 9.23
C SER A 46 3.53 -4.46 10.23
N PRO A 47 4.39 -3.49 9.92
CA PRO A 47 4.58 -2.32 10.77
C PRO A 47 3.31 -1.47 10.76
N VAL A 48 2.58 -1.48 11.89
CA VAL A 48 1.27 -0.83 12.07
C VAL A 48 1.28 0.62 11.58
N GLY A 49 2.34 1.38 11.89
CA GLY A 49 2.46 2.77 11.48
C GLY A 49 2.40 2.97 9.97
N THR A 50 3.13 2.16 9.20
CA THR A 50 3.15 2.29 7.73
C THR A 50 1.84 1.82 7.08
N THR A 51 1.23 0.75 7.60
CA THR A 51 -0.06 0.25 7.10
C THR A 51 -1.17 1.27 7.39
N THR A 52 -1.17 1.85 8.60
CA THR A 52 -2.12 2.90 9.00
C THR A 52 -2.04 4.10 8.07
N MET A 53 -0.82 4.57 7.77
CA MET A 53 -0.62 5.69 6.85
C MET A 53 -1.18 5.41 5.45
N GLN A 54 -0.89 4.23 4.90
CA GLN A 54 -1.35 3.85 3.55
C GLN A 54 -2.88 3.77 3.49
N VAL A 55 -3.50 3.16 4.50
CA VAL A 55 -4.96 3.02 4.57
C VAL A 55 -5.63 4.37 4.82
N PHE A 56 -5.09 5.20 5.72
CA PHE A 56 -5.64 6.52 6.03
C PHE A 56 -5.69 7.43 4.81
N SER A 57 -4.63 7.44 4.00
CA SER A 57 -4.58 8.18 2.73
C SER A 57 -5.73 7.78 1.79
N ARG A 58 -5.94 6.49 1.57
CA ARG A 58 -7.01 6.00 0.67
C ARG A 58 -8.41 6.28 1.22
N VAL A 59 -8.63 6.07 2.51
CA VAL A 59 -9.93 6.36 3.16
C VAL A 59 -10.25 7.85 3.12
N SER A 60 -9.25 8.72 3.35
CA SER A 60 -9.41 10.18 3.26
C SER A 60 -9.84 10.61 1.86
N LEU A 61 -9.27 9.99 0.82
CA LEU A 61 -9.65 10.27 -0.57
C LEU A 61 -11.07 9.84 -0.91
N VAL A 62 -11.50 8.66 -0.44
CA VAL A 62 -12.89 8.21 -0.61
C VAL A 62 -13.86 9.17 0.09
N PHE A 63 -13.49 9.67 1.27
CA PHE A 63 -14.29 10.67 1.98
C PHE A 63 -14.38 12.00 1.22
N ILE A 64 -13.30 12.46 0.59
CA ILE A 64 -13.30 13.65 -0.28
C ILE A 64 -14.26 13.45 -1.45
N LEU A 65 -14.17 12.32 -2.15
CA LEU A 65 -15.06 12.01 -3.28
C LEU A 65 -16.53 11.93 -2.87
N TYR A 66 -16.81 11.40 -1.69
CA TYR A 66 -18.18 11.32 -1.17
C TYR A 66 -18.76 12.70 -0.85
N LYS A 67 -17.95 13.62 -0.31
CA LYS A 67 -18.41 14.96 0.12
C LYS A 67 -18.34 16.02 -0.98
N VAL A 68 -17.47 15.88 -1.97
CA VAL A 68 -17.18 16.90 -2.99
C VAL A 68 -17.55 16.34 -4.36
N VAL A 69 -18.70 16.78 -4.90
CA VAL A 69 -19.27 16.23 -6.13
C VAL A 69 -18.40 16.57 -7.35
N SER A 70 -17.78 17.75 -7.39
CA SER A 70 -16.86 18.16 -8.45
C SER A 70 -15.62 17.27 -8.55
N ALA A 71 -15.23 16.60 -7.46
CA ALA A 71 -14.11 15.68 -7.46
C ALA A 71 -14.43 14.39 -8.26
N GLN A 72 -15.72 14.00 -8.30
CA GLN A 72 -16.21 12.80 -9.00
C GLN A 72 -16.16 12.95 -10.53
N ALA A 73 -16.23 14.19 -11.03
CA ALA A 73 -16.16 14.50 -12.46
C ALA A 73 -14.73 14.48 -13.02
N SER A 74 -13.71 14.30 -12.18
CA SER A 74 -12.31 14.41 -12.58
C SER A 74 -11.82 13.13 -13.29
N ILE A 75 -10.95 13.30 -14.29
CA ILE A 75 -10.22 12.19 -14.92
C ILE A 75 -9.37 11.41 -13.91
N GLY A 76 -9.02 12.04 -12.79
CA GLY A 76 -8.30 11.41 -11.69
C GLY A 76 -9.03 10.19 -11.15
N VAL A 77 -10.38 10.18 -11.17
CA VAL A 77 -11.21 9.03 -10.81
C VAL A 77 -10.84 7.79 -11.59
N LEU A 78 -10.69 7.92 -12.91
CA LEU A 78 -10.33 6.80 -13.76
C LEU A 78 -8.93 6.27 -13.44
N PHE A 79 -7.95 7.16 -13.29
CA PHE A 79 -6.56 6.79 -13.05
C PHE A 79 -6.37 6.04 -11.74
N PHE A 80 -6.94 6.54 -10.63
CA PHE A 80 -6.80 5.84 -9.35
C PHE A 80 -7.62 4.55 -9.33
N LEU A 81 -8.82 4.50 -9.94
CA LEU A 81 -9.63 3.27 -9.95
C LEU A 81 -8.93 2.13 -10.70
N ILE A 82 -8.29 2.43 -11.83
CA ILE A 82 -7.47 1.45 -12.56
C ILE A 82 -6.29 1.03 -11.70
N ALA A 83 -5.52 1.99 -11.17
CA ALA A 83 -4.34 1.70 -10.36
C ALA A 83 -4.68 0.85 -9.12
N TRP A 84 -5.70 1.25 -8.37
CA TRP A 84 -6.16 0.55 -7.16
C TRP A 84 -6.71 -0.83 -7.50
N SER A 85 -7.56 -0.97 -8.52
CA SER A 85 -8.12 -2.28 -8.84
C SER A 85 -7.07 -3.30 -9.27
N VAL A 86 -6.09 -2.90 -10.08
CA VAL A 86 -4.98 -3.79 -10.50
C VAL A 86 -4.08 -4.13 -9.31
N THR A 87 -3.76 -3.16 -8.45
CA THR A 87 -2.93 -3.40 -7.27
C THR A 87 -3.61 -4.35 -6.26
N GLU A 88 -4.92 -4.22 -6.06
CA GLU A 88 -5.70 -5.14 -5.20
C GLU A 88 -5.67 -6.58 -5.72
N ILE A 89 -5.88 -6.77 -7.02
CA ILE A 89 -5.86 -8.11 -7.64
C ILE A 89 -4.52 -8.78 -7.37
N ILE A 90 -3.41 -8.09 -7.59
CA ILE A 90 -2.08 -8.65 -7.41
C ILE A 90 -1.77 -8.91 -5.94
N ARG A 91 -2.21 -8.01 -5.05
CA ARG A 91 -2.02 -8.12 -3.60
C ARG A 91 -2.72 -9.35 -3.04
N TYR A 92 -4.02 -9.49 -3.28
CA TYR A 92 -4.77 -10.65 -2.79
C TYR A 92 -4.35 -11.94 -3.47
N SER A 93 -3.95 -11.90 -4.75
CA SER A 93 -3.34 -13.06 -5.43
C SER A 93 -2.06 -13.51 -4.73
N TYR A 94 -1.20 -12.58 -4.31
CA TYR A 94 0.01 -12.91 -3.54
C TYR A 94 -0.32 -13.53 -2.18
N TYR A 95 -1.30 -12.98 -1.46
CA TYR A 95 -1.72 -13.54 -0.18
C TYR A 95 -2.30 -14.95 -0.32
N GLY A 96 -3.10 -15.20 -1.37
CA GLY A 96 -3.59 -16.54 -1.69
C GLY A 96 -2.46 -17.54 -1.98
N LEU A 97 -1.48 -17.14 -2.80
CA LEU A 97 -0.29 -17.97 -3.10
C LEU A 97 0.57 -18.23 -1.85
N ALA A 98 0.69 -17.25 -0.96
CA ALA A 98 1.41 -17.39 0.30
C ALA A 98 0.72 -18.40 1.24
N LEU A 99 -0.61 -18.40 1.28
CA LEU A 99 -1.38 -19.38 2.06
C LEU A 99 -1.23 -20.81 1.52
N ILE A 100 -1.28 -21.01 0.20
CA ILE A 100 -1.07 -22.34 -0.41
C ILE A 100 0.33 -22.88 -0.06
N ASN A 101 1.33 -22.01 -0.07
CA ASN A 101 2.70 -22.37 0.32
C ASN A 101 2.75 -22.75 1.82
N ALA A 102 2.14 -21.96 2.70
CA ALA A 102 2.07 -22.22 4.14
C ALA A 102 1.34 -23.53 4.47
N VAL A 103 0.22 -23.82 3.81
CA VAL A 103 -0.54 -25.07 3.99
C VAL A 103 0.28 -26.27 3.55
N SER A 104 1.10 -26.14 2.49
CA SER A 104 2.00 -27.20 2.06
C SER A 104 3.06 -27.51 3.14
N TYR A 105 3.56 -26.48 3.85
CA TYR A 105 4.47 -26.69 4.99
C TYR A 105 3.77 -27.34 6.19
N ILE A 106 2.54 -26.95 6.52
CA ILE A 106 1.80 -27.51 7.67
C ILE A 106 1.40 -28.96 7.39
N HIS A 107 0.88 -29.27 6.20
CA HIS A 107 0.47 -30.62 5.83
C HIS A 107 1.66 -31.59 5.75
N THR A 108 2.84 -31.11 5.36
CA THR A 108 4.07 -31.92 5.36
C THR A 108 4.63 -32.12 6.76
N TRP A 109 4.57 -31.10 7.62
CA TRP A 109 4.98 -31.20 9.03
C TRP A 109 4.12 -32.19 9.83
N LEU A 110 2.80 -32.19 9.62
CA LEU A 110 1.88 -33.14 10.29
C LEU A 110 2.02 -34.57 9.78
N ARG A 111 2.40 -34.78 8.51
CA ARG A 111 2.50 -36.12 7.91
C ARG A 111 3.87 -36.78 8.13
N GLN A 112 4.94 -35.99 8.29
CA GLN A 112 6.32 -36.51 8.37
C GLN A 112 6.98 -35.98 9.64
N GLY A 113 7.03 -36.82 10.68
CA GLY A 113 7.54 -36.50 12.02
C GLY A 113 8.98 -35.97 12.05
N GLY A 114 9.16 -34.68 11.73
CA GLY A 114 10.38 -33.90 11.97
C GLY A 114 11.60 -34.21 11.11
N LYS A 115 11.54 -35.16 10.17
CA LYS A 115 12.70 -35.56 9.35
C LYS A 115 12.30 -35.94 7.93
N PHE A 116 12.25 -34.98 7.02
CA PHE A 116 12.73 -35.06 5.62
C PHE A 116 12.23 -33.85 4.82
N CYS A 117 13.14 -33.13 4.17
CA CYS A 117 12.85 -31.98 3.31
C CYS A 117 12.20 -32.49 2.02
N VAL A 118 10.88 -32.33 1.89
CA VAL A 118 10.18 -32.59 0.64
C VAL A 118 10.58 -31.48 -0.34
N LYS A 119 11.15 -31.88 -1.49
CA LYS A 119 11.26 -31.01 -2.66
C LYS A 119 9.87 -30.57 -3.06
N PHE A 120 9.45 -29.42 -2.56
CA PHE A 120 8.38 -28.68 -3.18
C PHE A 120 8.77 -28.46 -4.64
N SER A 121 7.84 -28.69 -5.57
CA SER A 121 8.15 -28.66 -7.00
C SER A 121 8.95 -27.40 -7.29
N HIS A 122 10.20 -27.55 -7.72
CA HIS A 122 11.10 -26.42 -7.99
C HIS A 122 10.44 -25.41 -8.96
N ALA A 123 9.50 -25.87 -9.78
CA ALA A 123 8.67 -25.04 -10.64
C ALA A 123 7.75 -24.08 -9.84
N TRP A 124 7.12 -24.53 -8.76
CA TRP A 124 6.21 -23.71 -7.95
C TRP A 124 6.94 -22.60 -7.19
N GLU A 125 8.08 -22.89 -6.54
CA GLU A 125 8.86 -21.84 -5.87
C GLU A 125 9.35 -20.77 -6.85
N LYS A 126 9.78 -21.21 -8.04
CA LYS A 126 10.16 -20.30 -9.14
C LYS A 126 8.97 -19.46 -9.59
N PHE A 127 7.79 -20.06 -9.74
CA PHE A 127 6.56 -19.35 -10.07
C PHE A 127 6.21 -18.29 -9.03
N VAL A 128 6.20 -18.62 -7.74
CA VAL A 128 5.91 -17.65 -6.66
C VAL A 128 6.94 -16.52 -6.62
N THR A 129 8.22 -16.84 -6.80
CA THR A 129 9.30 -15.83 -6.84
C THR A 129 9.16 -14.91 -8.06
N LEU A 130 8.86 -15.48 -9.23
CA LEU A 130 8.63 -14.71 -10.46
C LEU A 130 7.41 -13.80 -10.32
N PHE A 131 6.33 -14.31 -9.73
CA PHE A 131 5.13 -13.53 -9.43
C PHE A 131 5.46 -12.36 -8.50
N ASN A 132 6.30 -12.58 -7.48
CA ASN A 132 6.74 -11.52 -6.58
C ASN A 132 7.56 -10.44 -7.30
N VAL A 133 8.46 -10.82 -8.22
CA VAL A 133 9.25 -9.87 -9.03
C VAL A 133 8.34 -9.10 -10.01
N PHE A 134 7.37 -9.78 -10.62
CA PHE A 134 6.38 -9.17 -11.49
C PHE A 134 5.55 -8.13 -10.73
N ARG A 135 5.06 -8.51 -9.54
CA ARG A 135 4.39 -7.59 -8.61
C ARG A 135 5.22 -6.34 -8.38
N TYR A 136 6.46 -6.45 -7.92
CA TYR A 136 7.28 -5.26 -7.66
C TYR A 136 7.50 -4.40 -8.91
N SER A 137 7.70 -5.02 -10.07
CA SER A 137 7.88 -4.29 -11.33
C SER A 137 6.63 -3.53 -11.75
N LEU A 138 5.47 -4.16 -11.61
CA LEU A 138 4.18 -3.54 -11.93
C LEU A 138 3.85 -2.42 -10.94
N PHE A 139 4.08 -2.64 -9.64
CA PHE A 139 3.84 -1.60 -8.63
C PHE A 139 4.69 -0.34 -8.86
N ILE A 140 5.93 -0.46 -9.34
CA ILE A 140 6.77 0.70 -9.68
C ILE A 140 6.12 1.54 -10.79
N MET A 141 5.47 0.91 -11.76
CA MET A 141 4.78 1.61 -12.86
C MET A 141 3.42 2.16 -12.47
N LEU A 142 2.64 1.39 -11.70
CA LEU A 142 1.28 1.79 -11.31
C LEU A 142 1.25 2.83 -10.21
N TYR A 143 2.30 2.92 -9.40
CA TYR A 143 2.32 3.85 -8.28
C TYR A 143 2.24 5.32 -8.74
N PRO A 144 3.04 5.80 -9.72
CA PRO A 144 2.84 7.12 -10.31
C PRO A 144 1.45 7.34 -10.87
N LEU A 145 0.86 6.34 -11.54
CA LEU A 145 -0.49 6.43 -12.08
C LEU A 145 -1.54 6.63 -10.98
N GLY A 146 -1.42 5.88 -9.88
CA GLY A 146 -2.29 6.01 -8.71
C GLY A 146 -2.16 7.39 -8.08
N VAL A 147 -0.95 7.83 -7.76
CA VAL A 147 -0.70 9.14 -7.13
C VAL A 147 -1.17 10.28 -8.04
N CYS A 148 -0.93 10.22 -9.35
CA CYS A 148 -1.46 11.19 -10.30
C CYS A 148 -2.99 11.25 -10.25
N GLY A 149 -3.67 10.10 -10.21
CA GLY A 149 -5.13 10.04 -10.08
C GLY A 149 -5.62 10.70 -8.80
N GLU A 150 -4.96 10.40 -7.67
CA GLU A 150 -5.32 10.95 -6.36
C GLU A 150 -5.11 12.47 -6.28
N LEU A 151 -3.99 12.97 -6.82
CA LEU A 151 -3.70 14.40 -6.88
C LEU A 151 -4.70 15.14 -7.79
N LEU A 152 -5.05 14.58 -8.95
CA LEU A 152 -6.02 15.20 -9.86
C LEU A 152 -7.42 15.33 -9.25
N VAL A 153 -7.87 14.31 -8.51
CA VAL A 153 -9.15 14.36 -7.76
C VAL A 153 -9.13 15.50 -6.74
N ILE A 154 -8.03 15.64 -6.01
CA ILE A 154 -7.91 16.66 -4.96
C ILE A 154 -7.82 18.05 -5.57
N LEU A 155 -7.07 18.23 -6.67
CA LEU A 155 -7.01 19.48 -7.40
C LEU A 155 -8.38 19.88 -7.96
N ALA A 156 -9.18 18.91 -8.43
CA ALA A 156 -10.56 19.15 -8.86
C ALA A 156 -11.52 19.47 -7.69
N ALA A 157 -11.20 19.02 -6.47
CA ALA A 157 -11.97 19.32 -5.27
C ALA A 157 -11.72 20.75 -4.72
N LEU A 158 -10.52 21.31 -4.92
CA LEU A 158 -10.13 22.63 -4.40
C LEU A 158 -11.09 23.78 -4.72
N PRO A 159 -11.57 23.99 -5.97
CA PRO A 159 -12.47 25.10 -6.29
C PRO A 159 -13.83 24.99 -5.61
N GLU A 160 -14.38 23.77 -5.49
CA GLU A 160 -15.66 23.55 -4.79
C GLU A 160 -15.50 23.74 -3.28
N VAL A 161 -14.39 23.26 -2.70
CA VAL A 161 -14.10 23.43 -1.28
C VAL A 161 -13.88 24.90 -0.92
N ALA A 162 -13.24 25.69 -1.79
CA ALA A 162 -13.03 27.12 -1.58
C ALA A 162 -14.34 27.92 -1.58
N THR A 163 -15.31 27.53 -2.42
CA THR A 163 -16.59 28.24 -2.57
C THR A 163 -17.63 27.80 -1.55
N LYS A 164 -17.84 26.49 -1.40
CA LYS A 164 -18.86 25.93 -0.51
C LYS A 164 -18.41 25.81 0.94
N LYS A 165 -17.12 26.04 1.23
CA LYS A 165 -16.54 25.90 2.58
C LYS A 165 -16.86 24.54 3.22
N HIS A 166 -16.89 23.49 2.40
CA HIS A 166 -17.17 22.14 2.87
C HIS A 166 -16.14 21.71 3.92
N LEU A 167 -16.62 21.19 5.04
CA LEU A 167 -15.81 20.67 6.16
C LEU A 167 -14.89 21.72 6.80
N THR A 168 -15.13 23.02 6.58
CA THR A 168 -14.41 24.07 7.31
C THR A 168 -15.17 24.40 8.59
N VAL A 169 -14.50 24.36 9.73
CA VAL A 169 -15.05 24.84 10.99
C VAL A 169 -14.45 26.21 11.27
N GLU A 170 -15.23 27.25 11.05
CA GLU A 170 -14.82 28.63 11.34
C GLU A 170 -15.05 28.94 12.82
N LEU A 171 -14.24 29.84 13.36
CA LEU A 171 -14.44 30.35 14.71
C LEU A 171 -15.63 31.32 14.73
N PRO A 172 -16.36 31.41 15.86
CA PRO A 172 -16.18 30.64 17.10
C PRO A 172 -16.95 29.31 17.09
N ASN A 173 -16.25 28.21 17.38
CA ASN A 173 -16.86 26.91 17.67
C ASN A 173 -16.63 26.54 19.15
N LEU A 174 -17.35 25.53 19.66
CA LEU A 174 -17.26 25.09 21.07
C LEU A 174 -15.85 24.74 21.53
N CYS A 175 -14.97 24.31 20.61
CA CYS A 175 -13.60 23.92 20.92
C CYS A 175 -12.57 25.04 20.66
N ASN A 176 -12.98 26.24 20.23
CA ASN A 176 -12.13 27.35 19.83
C ASN A 176 -10.99 26.97 18.85
N ILE A 177 -11.26 26.04 17.93
CA ILE A 177 -10.29 25.56 16.93
C ILE A 177 -10.84 25.85 15.54
N GLY A 178 -10.19 26.74 14.80
CA GLY A 178 -10.47 26.93 13.38
C GLY A 178 -9.86 25.79 12.55
N PHE A 179 -10.65 25.18 11.67
CA PHE A 179 -10.15 24.20 10.71
C PHE A 179 -10.62 24.57 9.31
N SER A 180 -9.69 24.80 8.41
CA SER A 180 -10.00 25.00 6.99
C SER A 180 -9.64 23.74 6.21
N PHE A 181 -10.65 23.03 5.71
CA PHE A 181 -10.47 21.87 4.85
C PHE A 181 -9.61 22.15 3.62
N TRP A 182 -9.66 23.38 3.10
CA TRP A 182 -8.78 23.83 2.02
C TRP A 182 -7.29 23.69 2.37
N TRP A 183 -6.87 24.13 3.57
CA TRP A 183 -5.48 23.96 4.04
C TRP A 183 -5.11 22.51 4.26
N TYR A 184 -6.06 21.68 4.72
CA TYR A 184 -5.85 20.24 4.82
C TYR A 184 -5.55 19.60 3.46
N LEU A 185 -6.31 19.94 2.41
CA LEU A 185 -6.08 19.42 1.04
C LEU A 185 -4.72 19.87 0.48
N ILE A 186 -4.34 21.13 0.69
CA ILE A 186 -3.02 21.64 0.28
C ILE A 186 -1.89 20.88 0.99
N ALA A 187 -2.01 20.68 2.30
CA ALA A 187 -1.01 19.94 3.03
C ALA A 187 -0.98 18.46 2.63
N TYR A 188 -2.12 17.88 2.28
CA TYR A 188 -2.23 16.53 1.74
C TYR A 188 -1.48 16.40 0.39
N ILE A 189 -1.59 17.38 -0.51
CA ILE A 189 -0.81 17.45 -1.76
C ILE A 189 0.70 17.50 -1.46
N ILE A 190 1.12 18.37 -0.52
CA ILE A 190 2.53 18.51 -0.14
C ILE A 190 3.08 17.18 0.43
N LEU A 191 2.27 16.48 1.22
CA LEU A 191 2.66 15.23 1.88
C LEU A 191 2.92 14.08 0.89
N TYR A 192 2.31 14.08 -0.30
CA TYR A 192 2.63 13.06 -1.32
C TYR A 192 4.06 13.15 -1.83
N ILE A 193 4.66 14.35 -1.87
CA ILE A 193 5.97 14.55 -2.48
C ILE A 193 7.05 13.68 -1.78
N PRO A 194 7.20 13.70 -0.44
CA PRO A 194 8.08 12.77 0.26
C PRO A 194 7.67 11.30 0.10
N GLY A 195 6.36 11.02 0.09
CA GLY A 195 5.83 9.67 -0.02
C GLY A 195 6.23 8.98 -1.33
N ILE A 196 6.25 9.72 -2.45
CA ILE A 196 6.63 9.20 -3.76
C ILE A 196 8.08 8.73 -3.79
N ILE A 197 8.98 9.56 -3.28
CA ILE A 197 10.42 9.28 -3.28
C ILE A 197 10.71 8.07 -2.40
N LEU A 198 10.17 8.07 -1.17
CA LEU A 198 10.41 6.98 -0.24
C LEU A 198 9.88 5.65 -0.80
N PHE A 199 8.64 5.64 -1.27
CA PHE A 199 8.02 4.40 -1.75
C PHE A 199 8.75 3.86 -2.98
N GLY A 200 9.14 4.75 -3.91
CA GLY A 200 9.95 4.38 -5.07
C GLY A 200 11.28 3.72 -4.69
N GLN A 201 12.00 4.30 -3.72
CA GLN A 201 13.24 3.74 -3.20
C GLN A 201 13.02 2.37 -2.56
N ILE A 202 12.06 2.25 -1.63
CA ILE A 202 11.76 0.98 -0.94
C ILE A 202 11.41 -0.13 -1.94
N MET A 203 10.59 0.16 -2.93
CA MET A 203 10.16 -0.82 -3.93
C MET A 203 11.30 -1.21 -4.88
N GLY A 204 12.14 -0.25 -5.27
CA GLY A 204 13.37 -0.49 -6.02
C GLY A 204 14.32 -1.43 -5.27
N PHE A 205 14.58 -1.16 -3.99
CA PHE A 205 15.40 -2.02 -3.13
C PHE A 205 14.80 -3.42 -3.01
N ARG A 206 13.49 -3.55 -2.74
CA ARG A 206 12.80 -4.85 -2.62
C ARG A 206 12.89 -5.69 -3.89
N LYS A 207 12.78 -5.06 -5.07
CA LYS A 207 12.96 -5.75 -6.36
C LYS A 207 14.39 -6.30 -6.47
N CYS A 208 15.41 -5.50 -6.17
CA CYS A 208 16.81 -5.93 -6.19
C CYS A 208 17.07 -7.09 -5.23
N THR A 209 16.57 -7.01 -3.99
CA THR A 209 16.70 -8.11 -3.01
C THR A 209 16.07 -9.41 -3.52
N CYS A 210 14.91 -9.36 -4.15
CA CYS A 210 14.27 -10.56 -4.72
C CYS A 210 15.09 -11.18 -5.86
N ILE A 211 15.74 -10.35 -6.68
CA ILE A 211 16.62 -10.82 -7.76
C ILE A 211 17.87 -11.48 -7.18
N CYS A 212 18.52 -10.86 -6.18
CA CYS A 212 19.71 -11.43 -5.53
C CYS A 212 19.42 -12.79 -4.88
N LEU A 213 18.31 -12.91 -4.15
CA LEU A 213 17.90 -14.17 -3.53
C LEU A 213 17.62 -15.28 -4.56
N SER A 214 17.10 -14.91 -5.73
CA SER A 214 16.90 -15.83 -6.85
C SER A 214 18.23 -16.34 -7.42
N SER A 215 19.26 -15.49 -7.47
CA SER A 215 20.61 -15.84 -7.93
C SER A 215 21.37 -16.72 -6.93
N GLU A 216 21.31 -16.42 -5.63
CA GLU A 216 21.96 -17.24 -4.59
C GLU A 216 21.41 -18.67 -4.53
N LYS A 217 20.08 -18.84 -4.66
CA LYS A 217 19.46 -20.18 -4.72
C LYS A 217 19.97 -21.02 -5.91
N LYS A 218 20.38 -20.38 -7.02
CA LYS A 218 21.01 -21.08 -8.15
C LYS A 218 22.46 -21.46 -7.85
N PHE A 219 23.20 -20.62 -7.13
CA PHE A 219 24.59 -20.89 -6.74
C PHE A 219 24.69 -22.06 -5.74
N PHE A 220 23.79 -22.12 -4.76
CA PHE A 220 23.74 -23.21 -3.78
C PHE A 220 23.26 -24.56 -4.37
N GLN A 221 22.62 -24.54 -5.55
CA GLN A 221 22.23 -25.76 -6.26
C GLN A 221 23.36 -26.43 -7.07
N TRP A 222 24.54 -25.81 -7.16
CA TRP A 222 25.71 -26.48 -7.72
C TRP A 222 26.07 -27.68 -6.84
N LYS A 223 25.78 -28.89 -7.34
CA LYS A 223 26.15 -30.14 -6.67
C LYS A 223 27.67 -30.24 -6.60
N PRO A 224 28.25 -30.65 -5.45
CA PRO A 224 29.65 -31.00 -5.40
C PRO A 224 29.86 -32.26 -6.26
N THR A 225 30.53 -32.11 -7.41
CA THR A 225 31.16 -33.23 -8.11
C THR A 225 32.24 -33.77 -7.18
N LYS A 226 32.26 -35.09 -6.96
CA LYS A 226 33.23 -35.78 -6.08
C LYS A 226 34.65 -35.69 -6.64
N SER A 227 35.31 -34.56 -6.41
CA SER A 227 36.76 -34.37 -6.58
C SER A 227 37.03 -32.90 -6.32
N THR A 228 38.06 -32.60 -5.52
CA THR A 228 38.54 -31.26 -5.15
C THR A 228 37.96 -30.70 -3.85
N VAL A 229 38.36 -31.32 -2.73
CA VAL A 229 38.49 -30.62 -1.44
C VAL A 229 39.75 -29.77 -1.56
N ASN A 230 39.63 -28.52 -2.03
CA ASN A 230 40.66 -27.51 -1.87
C ASN A 230 40.02 -26.18 -1.50
N PHE A 231 40.13 -25.87 -0.21
CA PHE A 231 40.45 -24.56 0.33
C PHE A 231 40.13 -23.37 -0.56
N THR A 232 38.92 -22.83 -0.43
CA THR A 232 38.65 -21.42 -0.72
C THR A 232 37.61 -20.96 0.28
N VAL A 233 38.10 -20.41 1.40
CA VAL A 233 37.30 -19.57 2.28
C VAL A 233 36.84 -18.41 1.40
N ASN A 234 35.59 -18.48 0.97
CA ASN A 234 35.09 -17.65 -0.11
C ASN A 234 34.86 -16.24 0.44
N PHE A 235 35.35 -15.23 -0.27
CA PHE A 235 35.17 -13.80 0.03
C PHE A 235 33.67 -13.42 0.24
N CYS A 236 32.75 -14.28 -0.22
CA CYS A 236 31.31 -14.22 0.05
C CYS A 236 30.89 -14.47 1.50
N ASP A 237 31.58 -15.33 2.27
CA ASP A 237 31.22 -15.61 3.68
C ASP A 237 31.64 -14.46 4.61
N PHE A 238 32.74 -13.75 4.28
CA PHE A 238 33.18 -12.54 4.97
C PHE A 238 32.26 -11.33 4.69
N LEU A 239 31.59 -11.30 3.54
CA LEU A 239 30.64 -10.23 3.15
C LEU A 239 29.18 -10.49 3.59
N HIS A 240 28.80 -11.71 3.97
CA HIS A 240 27.43 -12.06 4.39
C HIS A 240 27.13 -11.78 5.87
N VAL A 241 28.16 -11.80 6.72
CA VAL A 241 28.02 -11.50 8.17
C VAL A 241 28.04 -10.00 8.44
N ASN A 242 28.85 -9.22 7.71
CA ASN A 242 29.01 -7.78 7.97
C ASN A 242 27.95 -6.88 7.31
N ARG A 243 27.31 -7.28 6.20
CA ARG A 243 26.27 -6.43 5.56
C ARG A 243 24.87 -6.51 6.18
N ARG A 244 24.60 -7.52 7.02
CA ARG A 244 23.26 -7.71 7.59
C ARG A 244 22.94 -6.73 8.73
N MET A 245 23.96 -6.15 9.37
CA MET A 245 23.82 -5.21 10.51
C MET A 245 23.77 -3.73 10.10
N GLU A 246 24.17 -3.39 8.88
CA GLU A 246 24.18 -1.99 8.39
C GLU A 246 22.89 -1.63 7.63
N TYR A 247 22.11 -2.63 7.21
CA TYR A 247 20.82 -2.46 6.53
C TYR A 247 19.70 -1.93 7.45
N ASP A 248 19.71 -2.27 8.74
CA ASP A 248 18.69 -1.80 9.69
C ASP A 248 18.90 -0.34 10.10
N LYS A 249 20.11 0.22 9.94
CA LYS A 249 20.40 1.64 10.29
C LYS A 249 20.10 2.63 9.16
N PHE A 250 20.05 2.20 7.90
CA PHE A 250 19.76 3.08 6.76
C PHE A 250 18.26 3.20 6.44
N ILE A 251 17.39 2.40 7.08
CA ILE A 251 15.93 2.45 6.97
C ILE A 251 15.34 3.26 8.14
N SER A 252 15.74 4.53 8.27
CA SER A 252 14.97 5.49 9.07
C SER A 252 14.76 6.85 8.39
N PRO A 253 14.08 6.90 7.22
CA PRO A 253 13.18 8.01 6.89
C PRO A 253 11.82 7.88 7.61
N SER A 254 11.60 6.77 8.31
CA SER A 254 10.35 6.41 8.99
C SER A 254 9.96 7.41 10.08
N GLY A 255 10.93 8.01 10.78
CA GLY A 255 10.67 9.02 11.81
C GLY A 255 9.98 10.28 11.27
N PHE A 256 10.47 10.84 10.16
CA PHE A 256 9.91 12.07 9.59
C PHE A 256 8.48 11.85 9.06
N ILE A 257 8.26 10.71 8.39
CA ILE A 257 6.95 10.37 7.85
C ILE A 257 5.96 10.00 8.96
N LEU A 258 6.37 9.29 10.01
CA LEU A 258 5.50 9.02 11.17
C LEU A 258 5.08 10.31 11.87
N VAL A 259 5.98 11.27 12.06
CA VAL A 259 5.67 12.53 12.76
C VAL A 259 4.69 13.38 11.96
N VAL A 260 4.91 13.53 10.65
CA VAL A 260 4.01 14.34 9.81
C VAL A 260 2.65 13.65 9.67
N THR A 261 2.62 12.34 9.42
CA THR A 261 1.36 11.59 9.21
C THR A 261 0.55 11.36 10.48
N SER A 262 1.19 11.16 11.63
CA SER A 262 0.49 11.08 12.92
C SER A 262 -0.21 12.40 13.26
N THR A 263 0.43 13.54 12.96
CA THR A 263 -0.17 14.87 13.15
C THR A 263 -1.41 15.05 12.26
N PHE A 264 -1.35 14.64 10.98
CA PHE A 264 -2.49 14.70 10.06
C PHE A 264 -3.62 13.74 10.42
N SER A 265 -3.30 12.50 10.78
CA SER A 265 -4.30 11.50 11.20
C SER A 265 -5.01 11.93 12.48
N LEU A 266 -4.28 12.44 13.47
CA LEU A 266 -4.86 12.96 14.70
C LEU A 266 -5.75 14.19 14.43
N LEU A 267 -5.33 15.07 13.52
CA LEU A 267 -6.13 16.23 13.12
C LEU A 267 -7.44 15.81 12.44
N PHE A 268 -7.40 14.83 11.54
CA PHE A 268 -8.59 14.33 10.85
C PHE A 268 -9.52 13.54 11.77
N ILE A 269 -8.98 12.73 12.69
CA ILE A 269 -9.80 12.04 13.72
C ILE A 269 -10.47 13.07 14.63
N LYS A 270 -9.72 14.09 15.11
CA LYS A 270 -10.29 15.19 15.91
C LYS A 270 -11.36 15.95 15.12
N LEU A 271 -11.15 16.17 13.82
CA LEU A 271 -12.12 16.82 12.96
C LEU A 271 -13.38 15.97 12.77
N SER A 272 -13.23 14.67 12.50
CA SER A 272 -14.36 13.76 12.33
C SER A 272 -15.19 13.65 13.61
N LEU A 273 -14.54 13.59 14.77
CA LEU A 273 -15.22 13.64 16.07
C LEU A 273 -15.94 14.99 16.31
N CYS A 274 -15.30 16.10 15.93
CA CYS A 274 -15.89 17.44 16.05
C CYS A 274 -17.11 17.58 15.13
N LEU A 275 -17.01 17.15 13.87
CA LEU A 275 -18.10 17.15 12.90
C LEU A 275 -19.26 16.25 13.34
N ASN A 276 -18.98 15.05 13.87
CA ASN A 276 -20.03 14.16 14.36
C ASN A 276 -20.75 14.71 15.60
N ASN A 277 -20.05 15.47 16.46
CA ASN A 277 -20.70 16.15 17.60
C ASN A 277 -21.49 17.41 17.20
N VAL A 278 -21.10 18.10 16.11
CA VAL A 278 -21.85 19.25 15.59
C VAL A 278 -23.10 18.81 14.81
N VAL A 279 -23.07 17.65 14.16
CA VAL A 279 -24.23 17.07 13.44
C VAL A 279 -25.26 16.43 14.38
N CYS A 280 -24.94 16.20 15.67
CA CYS A 280 -25.95 15.79 16.66
C CYS A 280 -26.72 16.99 17.29
N LEU A 281 -26.41 18.23 16.89
CA LEU A 281 -27.06 19.46 17.38
C LEU A 281 -27.92 20.16 16.31
N TRP A 282 -28.17 19.50 15.17
CA TRP A 282 -29.12 19.88 14.12
C TRP A 282 -29.85 18.64 13.61
#